data_AF-A0A5S4FSY5-F1
#
_entry.id   AF-A0A5S4FSY5-F1
#
_cell.length_a   1.000
_cell.length_b   1.000
_cell.length_c   1.000
_cell.angle_alpha   90.00
_cell.angle_beta   90.00
_cell.angle_gamma   90.00
#
_symmetry.space_group_name_H-M   'P 1'
#
loop_
_entity.id
_entity.type
_entity.pdbx_description
1 polymer ?
#
loop_
_entity_poly.entity_id
_entity_poly.type
_entity_poly.pdbx_seq_one_letter_code
_entity_poly.pdbx_strand_id
1 'polypeptide(L)'
;MGLISLLFGWPLAPVKGVIRLGELIQEQAERQMHDPAVIRRRLEEIEELQASGAMSEEEAAREVELVFQRVTGRSGPASTGTTAGDEERG
;
A
#
# COMPACT_ATOMS: atom_id res chain seq x y z
N MET A 1 -36.53 20.26 -20.61
CA MET A 1 -35.12 20.66 -20.33
C MET A 1 -34.12 19.49 -20.47
N GLY A 2 -34.28 18.56 -21.42
CA GLY A 2 -33.43 17.35 -21.51
C GLY A 2 -32.40 17.34 -22.64
N LEU A 3 -32.72 17.97 -23.78
CA LEU A 3 -31.89 17.87 -25.00
C LEU A 3 -30.63 18.75 -24.95
N ILE A 4 -30.73 19.95 -24.36
CA ILE A 4 -29.58 20.86 -24.20
C ILE A 4 -28.57 20.25 -23.21
N SER A 5 -29.05 19.65 -22.12
CA SER A 5 -28.19 18.92 -21.18
C SER A 5 -27.51 17.70 -21.84
N LEU A 6 -28.21 17.01 -22.75
CA LEU A 6 -27.62 15.93 -23.56
C LEU A 6 -26.50 16.47 -24.47
N LEU A 7 -26.71 17.60 -25.14
CA LEU A 7 -25.73 18.22 -26.04
C LEU A 7 -24.47 18.73 -25.33
N PHE A 8 -24.58 19.24 -24.10
CA PHE A 8 -23.41 19.66 -23.30
C PHE A 8 -22.82 18.53 -22.45
N GLY A 9 -23.62 17.55 -22.05
CA GLY A 9 -23.18 16.40 -21.26
C GLY A 9 -22.52 15.30 -22.09
N TRP A 10 -22.97 15.09 -23.32
CA TRP A 10 -22.42 14.12 -24.26
C TRP A 10 -20.94 14.36 -24.62
N PRO A 11 -20.47 15.60 -24.88
CA PRO A 11 -19.04 15.85 -25.09
C PRO A 11 -18.20 15.67 -23.82
N LEU A 12 -18.81 15.68 -22.62
CA LEU A 12 -18.15 15.36 -21.35
C LEU A 12 -18.21 13.86 -21.01
N ALA A 13 -18.92 13.04 -21.80
CA ALA A 13 -19.00 11.59 -21.59
C ALA A 13 -17.62 10.89 -21.65
N PRO A 14 -16.68 11.26 -22.55
CA PRO A 14 -15.33 10.69 -22.55
C PRO A 14 -14.58 10.95 -21.24
N VAL A 15 -14.66 12.18 -20.69
CA VAL A 15 -14.02 12.54 -19.42
C VAL A 15 -14.56 11.69 -18.27
N LYS A 16 -15.89 11.51 -18.22
CA LYS A 16 -16.52 10.61 -17.24
C LYS A 16 -16.06 9.16 -17.42
N GLY A 17 -15.82 8.71 -18.65
CA GLY A 17 -15.24 7.40 -18.92
C GLY A 17 -13.84 7.22 -18.34
N VAL A 18 -12.97 8.23 -18.47
CA VAL A 18 -11.62 8.21 -17.89
C VAL A 18 -11.68 8.19 -16.36
N ILE A 19 -12.56 8.99 -15.75
CA ILE A 19 -12.73 8.99 -14.28
C ILE A 19 -13.14 7.59 -13.78
N ARG A 20 -14.12 6.95 -14.42
CA ARG A 20 -14.55 5.58 -14.10
C ARG A 20 -13.43 4.55 -14.26
N LEU A 21 -12.59 4.72 -15.29
CA LEU A 21 -11.42 3.86 -15.48
C LEU A 21 -10.38 4.07 -14.37
N GLY A 22 -10.18 5.32 -13.94
CA GLY A 22 -9.32 5.65 -12.80
C GLY A 22 -9.82 5.00 -11.50
N GLU A 23 -11.12 5.06 -11.23
CA GLU A 23 -11.75 4.37 -10.08
C GLU A 23 -11.51 2.86 -10.14
N LEU A 24 -11.69 2.23 -11.31
CA LEU A 24 -11.45 0.80 -11.48
C LEU A 24 -9.99 0.44 -11.27
N ILE A 25 -9.06 1.23 -11.82
CA ILE A 25 -7.62 1.04 -11.64
C ILE A 25 -7.25 1.20 -10.16
N GLN A 26 -7.78 2.21 -9.48
CA GLN A 26 -7.58 2.40 -8.05
C GLN A 26 -8.03 1.19 -7.26
N GLU A 27 -9.23 0.66 -7.54
CA GLU A 27 -9.76 -0.52 -6.85
C GLU A 27 -8.91 -1.78 -7.10
N GLN A 28 -8.37 -1.94 -8.31
CA GLN A 28 -7.43 -3.02 -8.62
C GLN A 28 -6.08 -2.80 -7.95
N ALA A 29 -5.57 -1.57 -7.88
CA ALA A 29 -4.32 -1.23 -7.21
C ALA A 29 -4.41 -1.46 -5.70
N GLU A 30 -5.54 -1.11 -5.07
CA GLU A 30 -5.82 -1.40 -3.66
C GLU A 30 -5.82 -2.91 -3.40
N ARG A 31 -6.47 -3.68 -4.28
CA ARG A 31 -6.46 -5.16 -4.23
C ARG A 31 -5.04 -5.72 -4.42
N GLN A 32 -4.25 -5.13 -5.31
CA GLN A 32 -2.92 -5.61 -5.65
C GLN A 32 -1.87 -5.23 -4.59
N MET A 33 -2.00 -4.07 -3.96
CA MET A 33 -1.21 -3.66 -2.79
C MET A 33 -1.48 -4.55 -1.56
N HIS A 34 -2.65 -5.19 -1.51
CA HIS A 34 -3.01 -6.19 -0.51
C HIS A 34 -2.89 -7.64 -1.02
N ASP A 35 -2.25 -7.88 -2.17
CA ASP A 35 -2.24 -9.21 -2.77
C ASP A 35 -1.29 -10.16 -2.00
N PRO A 36 -1.80 -11.26 -1.43
CA PRO A 36 -0.97 -12.27 -0.76
C PRO A 36 0.11 -12.89 -1.67
N ALA A 37 -0.01 -12.75 -2.99
CA ALA A 37 0.97 -13.27 -3.94
C ALA A 37 2.36 -12.63 -3.80
N VAL A 38 2.44 -11.32 -3.55
CA VAL A 38 3.72 -10.61 -3.36
C VAL A 38 4.45 -11.14 -2.12
N ILE A 39 3.67 -11.46 -1.09
CA ILE A 39 4.17 -11.93 0.20
C ILE A 39 4.69 -13.35 0.09
N ARG A 40 3.94 -14.23 -0.57
CA ARG A 40 4.40 -15.59 -0.88
C ARG A 40 5.72 -15.58 -1.64
N ARG A 41 5.82 -14.76 -2.68
CA ARG A 41 7.04 -14.66 -3.48
C ARG A 41 8.24 -14.18 -2.66
N ARG A 42 8.02 -13.25 -1.73
CA ARG A 42 9.09 -12.77 -0.84
C ARG A 42 9.52 -13.83 0.18
N LEU A 43 8.58 -14.63 0.69
CA LEU A 43 8.88 -15.75 1.59
C LEU A 43 9.65 -16.87 0.85
N GLU A 44 9.26 -17.18 -0.39
CA GLU A 44 9.98 -18.13 -1.25
C GLU A 44 11.43 -17.68 -1.51
N GLU A 45 11.64 -16.38 -1.76
CA GLU A 45 12.99 -15.81 -1.93
C GLU A 45 13.84 -15.97 -0.65
N ILE A 46 13.25 -15.78 0.53
CA ILE A 46 13.96 -15.97 1.82
C ILE A 46 14.31 -17.45 2.03
N GLU A 47 13.38 -18.37 1.76
CA GLU A 47 13.65 -19.81 1.83
C GLU A 47 14.76 -20.25 0.87
N GLU A 48 14.76 -19.73 -0.36
CA GLU A 48 15.80 -20.04 -1.35
C GLU A 48 17.19 -19.52 -0.91
N LEU A 49 17.24 -18.33 -0.33
CA LEU A 49 18.48 -17.75 0.22
C LEU A 49 18.97 -18.54 1.44
N GLN A 50 18.07 -19.02 2.28
CA GLN A 50 18.43 -19.88 3.41
C GLN A 50 18.92 -21.26 2.93
N ALA A 51 18.21 -21.88 1.98
CA ALA A 51 18.57 -23.18 1.41
C ALA A 51 19.90 -23.16 0.65
N SER A 52 20.23 -22.04 0.00
CA SER A 52 21.53 -21.83 -0.65
C SER A 52 22.66 -21.48 0.33
N GLY A 53 22.35 -21.28 1.61
CA GLY A 53 23.31 -20.82 2.63
C GLY A 53 23.77 -19.37 2.46
N ALA A 54 23.11 -18.61 1.59
CA ALA A 54 23.35 -17.18 1.38
C ALA A 54 22.75 -16.31 2.50
N MET A 55 21.90 -16.90 3.35
CA MET A 55 21.27 -16.26 4.50
C MET A 55 21.29 -17.20 5.71
N SER A 56 21.68 -16.66 6.87
CA SER A 56 21.68 -17.42 8.13
C SER A 56 20.24 -17.62 8.66
N GLU A 57 20.04 -18.62 9.53
CA GLU A 57 18.73 -18.91 10.13
C GLU A 57 18.16 -17.71 10.90
N GLU A 58 18.99 -17.04 11.71
CA GLU A 58 18.58 -15.88 12.50
C GLU A 58 18.23 -14.67 11.63
N GLU A 59 18.79 -14.60 10.43
CA GLU A 59 18.61 -13.51 9.48
C GLU A 59 17.37 -13.72 8.61
N ALA A 60 17.15 -14.96 8.17
CA ALA A 60 15.90 -15.38 7.54
C ALA A 60 14.69 -15.18 8.47
N ALA A 61 14.81 -15.56 9.75
CA ALA A 61 13.76 -15.36 10.74
C ALA A 61 13.41 -13.86 10.94
N ARG A 62 14.41 -12.98 10.94
CA ARG A 62 14.20 -11.52 10.99
C ARG A 62 13.51 -10.99 9.75
N GLU A 63 13.92 -11.42 8.55
CA GLU A 63 13.30 -10.99 7.29
C GLU A 63 11.83 -11.45 7.18
N VAL A 64 11.52 -12.67 7.60
CA VAL A 64 10.14 -13.19 7.66
C VAL A 64 9.27 -12.34 8.60
N GLU A 65 9.79 -11.98 9.77
CA GLU A 65 9.09 -11.13 10.74
C GLU A 65 8.84 -9.71 10.16
N LEU A 66 9.81 -9.12 9.45
CA LEU A 66 9.64 -7.84 8.78
C LEU A 66 8.56 -7.88 7.68
N VAL A 67 8.52 -8.97 6.92
CA VAL A 67 7.47 -9.21 5.93
C VAL A 67 6.10 -9.27 6.62
N PHE A 68 5.99 -9.98 7.75
CA PHE A 68 4.75 -10.11 8.53
C PHE A 68 4.26 -8.78 9.12
N GLN A 69 5.16 -7.94 9.65
CA GLN A 69 4.83 -6.61 10.18
C GLN A 69 4.26 -5.67 9.11
N ARG A 70 4.78 -5.75 7.88
CA ARG A 70 4.27 -4.97 6.74
C ARG A 70 2.83 -5.36 6.37
N VAL A 71 2.47 -6.64 6.47
CA VAL A 71 1.11 -7.14 6.16
C VAL A 71 0.10 -6.70 7.20
N THR A 72 0.50 -6.81 8.46
CA THR A 72 -0.38 -6.54 9.61
C THR A 72 -0.58 -5.05 9.87
N GLY A 73 0.04 -4.18 9.07
CA GLY A 73 -0.06 -2.72 9.21
C GLY A 73 0.52 -2.20 10.52
N ARG A 74 1.27 -3.04 11.25
CA ARG A 74 1.89 -2.66 12.52
C ARG A 74 3.21 -1.96 12.22
N SER A 75 3.12 -0.73 11.72
CA SER A 75 4.18 0.24 11.93
C SER A 75 4.32 0.41 13.45
N GLY A 76 5.38 -0.15 14.03
CA GLY A 76 5.70 0.07 15.43
C GLY A 76 5.73 1.58 15.74
N PRO A 77 5.35 2.01 16.96
CA PRO A 77 5.37 3.42 17.30
C PRO A 77 6.81 3.92 17.22
N ALA A 78 7.13 4.64 16.14
CA ALA A 78 8.30 5.48 16.07
C ALA A 78 8.10 6.56 17.14
N SER A 79 8.81 6.40 18.25
CA SER A 79 9.10 7.46 19.19
C SER A 79 9.84 8.56 18.44
N THR A 80 9.12 9.57 17.98
CA THR A 80 9.69 10.90 17.75
C THR A 80 9.26 11.77 18.91
N GLY A 81 10.18 11.96 19.86
CA GLY A 81 10.15 13.10 20.75
C GLY A 81 10.28 14.41 19.97
N THR A 82 9.88 15.51 20.62
CA THR A 82 9.63 16.89 20.15
C THR A 82 8.12 17.16 20.25
N THR A 83 7.60 17.83 21.27
CA THR A 83 8.10 19.08 21.88
C THR A 83 7.82 19.09 23.38
N ALA A 84 8.91 19.20 24.15
CA ALA A 84 8.87 19.86 25.44
C ALA A 84 8.60 21.36 25.19
N GLY A 85 7.51 21.85 25.76
CA GLY A 85 7.24 23.25 26.07
C GLY A 85 6.08 23.20 27.06
N ASP A 86 6.23 23.41 28.36
CA ASP A 86 7.16 24.29 29.06
C ASP A 86 7.40 25.58 28.28
N GLU A 87 6.32 26.31 28.02
CA GLU A 87 6.33 27.76 27.90
C GLU A 87 4.92 28.32 28.18
N GLU A 88 4.86 29.06 29.28
CA GLU A 88 4.01 30.24 29.51
C GLU A 88 2.52 30.09 29.87
N ARG A 89 2.26 30.31 31.17
CA ARG A 89 1.39 31.38 31.70
C ARG A 89 0.14 31.74 30.88
N GLY A 90 -1.01 31.47 31.50
CA GLY A 90 -2.25 32.23 31.35
C GLY A 90 -3.08 32.10 32.62
#